data_AF-A0A1H1Q3E1-F1
#
_entry.id   AF-A0A1H1Q3E1-F1
#
_cell.length_a   1.000
_cell.length_b   1.000
_cell.length_c   1.000
_cell.angle_alpha   90.00
_cell.angle_beta   90.00
_cell.angle_gamma   90.00
#
_symmetry.space_group_name_H-M   'P 1'
#
loop_
_entity.id
_entity.type
_entity.pdbx_description
1 polymer ?
#
loop_
_entity_poly.entity_id
_entity_poly.type
_entity_poly.pdbx_seq_one_letter_code
_entity_poly.pdbx_strand_id
1 'polypeptide(L)'
;MAQPSPPRIKRQPEGTGLSAELELSPEGEAIAAYGTATMAAFKILVACLQSNGALEHGQFAGALRLFTETARSEVDSMPLSILHNLQSAISD
;
A
#
# COMPACT_ATOMS: atom_id res chain seq x y z
N MET A 1 -51.59 39.36 -2.24
CA MET A 1 -51.04 38.03 -1.92
C MET A 1 -49.52 38.12 -2.05
N ALA A 2 -48.79 38.08 -0.94
CA ALA A 2 -47.33 38.24 -0.91
C ALA A 2 -46.65 36.85 -0.87
N GLN A 3 -45.62 36.65 -1.69
CA GLN A 3 -44.82 35.41 -1.73
C GLN A 3 -43.90 35.29 -0.50
N PRO A 4 -43.63 34.06 -0.01
CA PRO A 4 -42.69 33.84 1.09
C PRO A 4 -41.23 33.88 0.59
N SER A 5 -40.33 34.42 1.42
CA SER A 5 -38.89 34.51 1.14
C SER A 5 -38.21 33.14 1.21
N PRO A 6 -37.17 32.87 0.38
CA PRO A 6 -36.44 31.61 0.39
C PRO A 6 -35.50 31.49 1.61
N PRO A 7 -35.13 30.27 2.04
CA PRO A 7 -34.26 30.05 3.18
C PRO A 7 -32.81 30.49 2.88
N ARG A 8 -32.20 31.23 3.81
CA ARG A 8 -30.78 31.60 3.78
C ARG A 8 -29.92 30.35 3.96
N ILE A 9 -29.26 29.91 2.89
CA ILE A 9 -28.18 28.92 2.95
C ILE A 9 -27.01 29.57 3.70
N LYS A 10 -26.74 29.12 4.93
CA LYS A 10 -25.44 29.38 5.58
C LYS A 10 -24.39 28.59 4.81
N ARG A 11 -23.60 29.27 3.98
CA ARG A 11 -22.32 28.74 3.54
C ARG A 11 -21.44 28.62 4.78
N GLN A 12 -21.19 27.39 5.21
CA GLN A 12 -20.12 27.09 6.15
C GLN A 12 -18.87 26.78 5.32
N PRO A 13 -17.79 27.58 5.41
CA PRO A 13 -16.51 27.23 4.83
C PRO A 13 -15.68 26.58 5.94
N GLU A 14 -15.65 25.25 6.02
CA GLU A 14 -14.72 24.57 6.91
C GLU A 14 -13.90 23.61 6.05
N GLY A 15 -12.91 24.19 5.38
CA GLY A 15 -11.72 23.43 5.09
C GLY A 15 -11.06 23.08 6.41
N THR A 16 -11.05 21.80 6.74
CA THR A 16 -10.18 21.24 7.77
C THR A 16 -9.50 20.05 7.13
N GLY A 17 -8.17 20.08 7.11
CA GLY A 17 -7.33 19.26 6.24
C GLY A 17 -7.61 17.76 6.34
N LEU A 18 -7.75 17.13 5.18
CA LEU A 18 -7.45 15.71 4.97
C LEU A 18 -5.94 15.50 5.09
N SER A 19 -5.41 15.77 6.28
CA SER A 19 -4.09 15.37 6.73
C SER A 19 -4.21 15.10 8.23
N ALA A 20 -5.25 14.34 8.60
CA ALA A 20 -5.13 13.52 9.79
C ALA A 20 -4.07 12.49 9.41
N GLU A 21 -2.83 12.80 9.77
CA GLU A 21 -1.80 11.79 9.97
C GLU A 21 -2.44 10.82 10.96
N LEU A 22 -2.96 9.72 10.43
CA LEU A 22 -3.57 8.66 11.22
C LEU A 22 -2.43 8.08 12.04
N GLU A 23 -2.21 8.62 13.25
CA GLU A 23 -1.28 8.03 14.20
C GLU A 23 -1.69 6.58 14.40
N LEU A 24 -0.79 5.68 14.02
CA LEU A 24 -1.01 4.26 14.16
C LEU A 24 -1.02 3.92 15.64
N SER A 25 -1.76 2.89 16.03
CA SER A 25 -1.54 2.30 17.35
C SER A 25 -0.11 1.75 17.43
N PRO A 26 0.46 1.54 18.64
CA PRO A 26 1.78 0.93 18.77
C PRO A 26 1.92 -0.42 18.06
N GLU A 27 0.83 -1.21 18.00
CA GLU A 27 0.78 -2.45 17.22
C GLU A 27 0.81 -2.16 15.71
N GLY A 28 0.06 -1.15 15.25
CA GLY A 28 0.09 -0.70 13.86
C GLY A 28 1.48 -0.19 13.44
N GLU A 29 2.18 0.55 14.30
CA GLU A 29 3.57 0.98 14.08
C GLU A 29 4.51 -0.22 13.96
N ALA A 30 4.38 -1.21 14.83
CA ALA A 30 5.22 -2.42 14.78
C ALA A 30 5.00 -3.21 13.48
N ILE A 31 3.73 -3.36 13.05
CA ILE A 31 3.38 -4.01 11.78
C ILE A 31 3.95 -3.21 10.59
N ALA A 32 3.80 -1.88 10.60
CA ALA A 32 4.32 -1.02 9.55
C ALA A 32 5.85 -1.10 9.46
N ALA A 33 6.54 -0.98 10.59
CA ALA A 33 8.00 -1.09 10.68
C ALA A 33 8.50 -2.46 10.19
N TYR A 34 7.82 -3.54 10.58
CA TYR A 34 8.13 -4.88 10.09
C TYR A 34 7.95 -4.98 8.57
N GLY A 35 6.85 -4.44 8.04
CA GLY A 35 6.59 -4.37 6.59
C GLY A 35 7.69 -3.61 5.85
N THR A 36 8.05 -2.41 6.34
CA THR A 36 9.14 -1.59 5.76
C THR A 36 10.48 -2.31 5.79
N ALA A 37 10.86 -2.90 6.91
CA ALA A 37 12.12 -3.63 7.05
C ALA A 37 12.16 -4.85 6.11
N THR A 38 11.06 -5.59 6.02
CA THR A 38 10.92 -6.75 5.12
C THR A 38 11.05 -6.33 3.66
N MET A 39 10.39 -5.24 3.25
CA MET A 39 10.49 -4.71 1.88
C MET A 39 11.92 -4.28 1.55
N ALA A 40 12.59 -3.58 2.47
CA ALA A 40 13.98 -3.16 2.28
C ALA A 40 14.92 -4.37 2.13
N ALA A 41 14.74 -5.39 2.96
CA ALA A 41 15.52 -6.63 2.89
C ALA A 41 15.33 -7.35 1.54
N PHE A 42 14.10 -7.48 1.06
CA PHE A 42 13.83 -8.08 -0.25
C PHE A 42 14.44 -7.28 -1.40
N LYS A 43 14.33 -5.95 -1.37
CA LYS A 43 14.95 -5.08 -2.39
C LYS A 43 16.47 -5.29 -2.45
N ILE A 44 17.14 -5.33 -1.30
CA ILE A 44 18.58 -5.59 -1.21
C ILE A 44 18.91 -6.98 -1.76
N LEU A 45 18.16 -8.01 -1.36
CA LEU A 45 18.36 -9.38 -1.84
C LEU A 45 18.23 -9.48 -3.36
N VAL A 46 17.15 -8.93 -3.93
CA VAL A 46 16.90 -8.92 -5.38
C VAL A 46 18.03 -8.20 -6.11
N ALA A 47 18.46 -7.03 -5.62
CA ALA A 47 19.56 -6.29 -6.22
C ALA A 47 20.88 -7.07 -6.20
N CYS A 48 21.19 -7.75 -5.09
CA CYS A 48 22.39 -8.59 -4.97
C CYS A 48 22.36 -9.77 -5.97
N LEU A 49 21.21 -10.44 -6.09
CA LEU A 49 21.03 -11.56 -7.04
C LEU A 49 21.07 -11.11 -8.50
N GLN A 50 20.58 -9.91 -8.80
CA GLN A 50 20.71 -9.32 -10.14
C GLN A 50 22.16 -8.94 -10.44
N SER A 51 22.85 -8.33 -9.48
CA SER A 51 24.25 -7.91 -9.64
C SER A 51 25.21 -9.08 -9.84
N ASN A 52 24.91 -10.27 -9.30
CA ASN A 52 25.75 -11.45 -9.46
C ASN A 52 25.29 -12.38 -10.60
N GLY A 53 24.22 -12.01 -11.33
CA GLY A 53 23.68 -12.77 -12.45
C GLY A 53 22.87 -14.01 -12.08
N ALA A 54 22.57 -14.24 -10.78
CA ALA A 54 21.71 -15.35 -10.35
C ALA A 54 20.23 -15.10 -10.63
N LEU A 55 19.84 -13.85 -10.87
CA LEU A 55 18.47 -13.45 -11.15
C LEU A 55 18.46 -12.43 -12.30
N GLU A 56 17.67 -12.66 -13.34
CA GLU A 56 17.49 -11.66 -14.40
C GLU A 56 16.55 -10.53 -13.94
N HIS A 57 16.67 -9.37 -14.59
CA HIS A 57 15.76 -8.26 -14.36
C HIS A 57 14.31 -8.68 -14.65
N GLY A 58 13.41 -8.40 -13.72
CA GLY A 58 11.97 -8.74 -13.84
C GLY A 58 11.60 -10.18 -13.48
N GLN A 59 12.54 -11.12 -13.32
CA GLN A 59 12.22 -12.51 -12.96
C GLN A 59 11.54 -12.61 -11.59
N PHE A 60 12.03 -11.89 -10.59
CA PHE A 60 11.40 -11.88 -9.26
C PHE A 60 10.00 -11.27 -9.29
N ALA A 61 9.80 -10.15 -9.98
CA ALA A 61 8.48 -9.51 -10.12
C ALA A 61 7.49 -10.43 -10.84
N GLY A 62 7.94 -11.14 -11.89
CA GLY A 62 7.13 -12.14 -12.59
C GLY A 62 6.76 -13.34 -11.73
N ALA A 63 7.71 -13.88 -10.96
CA ALA A 63 7.45 -14.99 -10.03
C ALA A 63 6.48 -14.59 -8.90
N LEU A 64 6.67 -13.39 -8.33
CA LEU A 64 5.78 -12.85 -7.31
C LEU A 64 4.36 -12.66 -7.84
N ARG A 65 4.22 -12.16 -9.08
CA ARG A 65 2.93 -12.05 -9.76
C ARG A 65 2.24 -13.41 -9.86
N LEU A 66 2.94 -14.40 -10.42
CA LEU A 66 2.41 -15.75 -10.60
C LEU A 66 1.95 -16.34 -9.26
N PHE A 67 2.77 -16.20 -8.22
CA PHE A 67 2.42 -16.65 -6.88
C PHE A 67 1.14 -15.99 -6.36
N THR A 68 1.00 -14.67 -6.46
CA THR A 68 -0.22 -13.98 -6.01
C THR A 68 -1.46 -14.34 -6.83
N GLU A 69 -1.29 -14.69 -8.10
CA GLU A 69 -2.38 -15.17 -8.96
C GLU A 69 -2.81 -16.59 -8.60
N THR A 70 -1.87 -17.48 -8.25
CA THR A 70 -2.14 -18.89 -7.93
C THR A 70 -2.51 -19.12 -6.47
N ALA A 71 -1.89 -18.40 -5.54
CA ALA A 71 -2.08 -18.56 -4.10
C ALA A 71 -3.31 -17.79 -3.57
N ARG A 72 -4.05 -17.10 -4.45
CA ARG A 72 -5.24 -16.31 -4.10
C ARG A 72 -6.30 -17.11 -3.34
N SER A 73 -6.38 -18.42 -3.58
CA SER A 73 -7.32 -19.33 -2.88
C SER A 73 -6.76 -19.95 -1.59
N GLU A 74 -5.46 -19.80 -1.32
CA GLU A 74 -4.75 -20.50 -0.25
C GLU A 74 -4.14 -19.57 0.80
N VAL A 75 -4.12 -18.26 0.53
CA VAL A 75 -3.48 -17.24 1.37
C VAL A 75 -4.54 -16.29 1.92
N ASP A 76 -4.50 -16.05 3.22
CA ASP A 76 -5.38 -15.09 3.89
C ASP A 76 -5.24 -13.68 3.30
N SER A 77 -6.29 -12.87 3.45
CA SER A 77 -6.39 -11.55 2.81
C SER A 77 -5.27 -10.57 3.21
N MET A 78 -4.79 -10.65 4.46
CA MET A 78 -3.76 -9.75 4.99
C MET A 78 -2.37 -10.03 4.39
N PRO A 79 -1.84 -11.27 4.39
CA PRO A 79 -0.61 -11.61 3.66
C PRO A 79 -0.69 -11.29 2.16
N LEU A 80 -1.83 -11.51 1.52
CA LEU A 80 -2.03 -11.19 0.10
C LEU A 80 -1.83 -9.68 -0.19
N SER A 81 -2.30 -8.83 0.73
CA SER A 81 -2.14 -7.37 0.63
C SER A 81 -0.68 -6.93 0.72
N ILE A 82 0.11 -7.58 1.59
CA ILE A 82 1.55 -7.33 1.71
C ILE A 82 2.29 -7.73 0.42
N LEU A 83 1.92 -8.87 -0.17
CA LEU A 83 2.53 -9.34 -1.42
C LEU A 83 2.22 -8.42 -2.60
N HIS A 84 1.00 -7.86 -2.67
CA HIS A 84 0.66 -6.85 -3.67
C HIS A 84 1.49 -5.56 -3.50
N ASN A 85 1.66 -5.08 -2.27
CA ASN A 85 2.51 -3.91 -2.01
C ASN A 85 3.98 -4.17 -2.39
N LEU A 86 4.48 -5.39 -2.13
CA LEU A 86 5.82 -5.81 -2.51
C LEU A 86 5.99 -5.85 -4.04
N GLN A 87 4.98 -6.35 -4.76
CA GLN A 87 4.98 -6.37 -6.21
C GLN A 87 5.08 -4.96 -6.79
N SER A 88 4.25 -4.02 -6.31
CA SER A 88 4.31 -2.63 -6.75
C SER A 88 5.68 -2.00 -6.50
N ALA A 89 6.24 -2.21 -5.31
CA ALA A 89 7.49 -1.56 -4.91
C ALA A 89 8.75 -2.06 -5.62
N ILE A 90 8.69 -3.20 -6.30
CA ILE A 90 9.82 -3.82 -7.03
C ILE A 90 9.65 -3.67 -8.55
N SER A 91 8.45 -3.31 -9.01
CA SER A 91 8.17 -3.09 -10.44
C SER A 91 8.46 -1.66 -10.92
N ASP A 92 8.61 -0.71 -9.99
CA ASP A 92 9.10 0.67 -10.21
C ASP A 92 10.65 0.72 -10.24
#